data_AF-A0A2H3CU17-F1
#
_entry.id   AF-A0A2H3CU17-F1
#
_cell.length_a   1.000
_cell.length_b   1.000
_cell.length_c   1.000
_cell.angle_alpha   90.00
_cell.angle_beta   90.00
_cell.angle_gamma   90.00
#
_symmetry.space_group_name_H-M   'P 1'
#
loop_
_entity.id
_entity.type
_entity.pdbx_description
1 polymer ?
#
loop_
_entity_poly.entity_id
_entity_poly.type
_entity_poly.pdbx_seq_one_letter_code
_entity_poly.pdbx_strand_id
1 'polypeptide(L)' 'MTSTTIVERPLRRLAVHSTTTCAAQASTYGKCILATYTDVRKDVCKEEFLKFGQCLRDAMKRKW' A
#
# COMPACT_ATOMS: atom_id res chain seq x y z
N MET A 1 9.48 20.84 -24.81
CA MET A 1 8.98 20.54 -23.45
C MET A 1 7.66 19.80 -23.59
N THR A 2 7.66 18.47 -23.59
CA THR A 2 6.45 17.66 -23.76
C THR A 2 5.70 17.57 -22.44
N SER A 3 4.64 18.36 -22.32
CA SER A 3 3.66 18.28 -21.24
C SER A 3 2.84 17.00 -21.38
N THR A 4 3.29 15.93 -20.72
CA THR A 4 2.44 14.74 -20.50
C THR A 4 1.37 15.13 -19.49
N THR A 5 0.14 15.34 -19.94
CA THR A 5 -1.03 15.35 -19.08
C THR A 5 -1.11 13.99 -18.39
N ILE A 6 -0.60 13.92 -17.16
CA ILE A 6 -0.81 12.75 -16.30
C ILE A 6 -2.29 12.81 -15.93
N VAL A 7 -3.15 12.19 -16.75
CA VAL A 7 -4.37 11.57 -16.25
C VAL A 7 -3.94 10.93 -14.95
N GLU A 8 -4.45 11.34 -13.78
CA GLU A 8 -4.07 10.74 -12.51
C GLU A 8 -4.48 9.26 -12.57
N ARG A 9 -3.57 8.45 -13.11
CA ARG A 9 -3.84 7.04 -13.37
C ARG A 9 -4.09 6.46 -11.99
N PRO A 10 -5.14 5.66 -11.81
CA PRO A 10 -5.45 5.05 -10.52
C PRO A 10 -4.22 4.40 -9.85
N LEU A 11 -3.28 3.89 -10.66
CA LEU A 11 -1.98 3.37 -10.23
C LEU A 11 -1.06 4.41 -9.58
N ARG A 12 -0.96 5.63 -10.13
CA ARG A 12 -0.16 6.71 -9.53
C ARG A 12 -0.75 7.13 -8.19
N ARG A 13 -2.07 7.29 -8.12
CA ARG A 13 -2.76 7.64 -6.87
C ARG A 13 -2.59 6.54 -5.81
N LEU A 14 -2.68 5.27 -6.20
CA LEU A 14 -2.39 4.13 -5.33
C LEU A 14 -0.96 4.19 -4.78
N ALA A 15 0.04 4.42 -5.65
CA ALA A 15 1.45 4.50 -5.25
C ALA A 15 1.75 5.67 -4.31
N VAL A 16 1.05 6.80 -4.46
CA VAL A 16 1.16 7.93 -3.53
C VAL A 16 0.56 7.55 -2.19
N HIS A 17 -0.67 7.05 -2.14
CA HIS A 17 -1.31 6.70 -0.86
C HIS A 17 -0.61 5.55 -0.13
N SER A 18 0.02 4.61 -0.83
CA SER A 18 0.79 3.52 -0.19
C SER A 18 2.00 4.03 0.57
N THR A 19 2.64 5.10 0.10
CA THR A 19 3.88 5.64 0.66
C THR A 19 3.67 6.89 1.52
N THR A 20 2.47 7.48 1.49
CA THR A 20 2.15 8.70 2.26
C THR A 20 1.08 8.39 3.32
N THR A 21 -0.18 8.23 2.91
CA THR A 21 -1.34 8.04 3.79
C THR A 21 -1.25 6.74 4.60
N CYS A 22 -0.79 5.66 3.96
CA CYS A 22 -0.71 4.33 4.56
C CYS A 22 0.74 3.90 4.89
N ALA A 23 1.66 4.87 4.99
CA ALA A 23 3.08 4.62 5.17
C ALA A 23 3.41 3.84 6.46
N ALA A 24 2.67 4.13 7.54
CA ALA A 24 2.87 3.45 8.82
C ALA A 24 2.52 1.95 8.73
N GLN A 25 1.36 1.64 8.15
CA GLN A 25 0.90 0.26 7.94
C GLN A 25 1.80 -0.47 6.94
N ALA A 26 2.25 0.21 5.88
CA ALA A 26 3.21 -0.33 4.92
C ALA A 26 4.53 -0.73 5.60
N SER A 27 5.03 0.13 6.50
CA SER A 27 6.27 -0.11 7.24
C SER A 27 6.13 -1.28 8.21
N THR A 28 5.01 -1.40 8.92
CA THR A 28 4.78 -2.53 9.84
C THR A 28 4.65 -3.85 9.08
N TYR A 29 3.93 -3.85 7.95
CA TYR A 29 3.86 -5.02 7.06
C TYR A 29 5.25 -5.40 6.54
N GLY A 30 6.04 -4.43 6.07
CA GLY A 30 7.41 -4.66 5.60
C GLY A 30 8.32 -5.25 6.68
N LYS A 31 8.23 -4.76 7.93
CA LYS A 31 8.99 -5.31 9.06
C LYS A 31 8.65 -6.77 9.34
N CYS A 32 7.36 -7.12 9.29
CA CYS A 32 6.91 -8.50 9.48
C CYS A 32 7.48 -9.42 8.37
N ILE A 33 7.41 -8.98 7.11
CA ILE A 33 7.96 -9.73 5.98
C ILE A 33 9.46 -9.91 6.14
N LEU A 34 10.21 -8.85 6.50
CA LEU A 34 11.66 -8.95 6.71
C LEU A 34 12.03 -9.92 7.84
N ALA A 35 11.27 -9.91 8.93
CA ALA A 35 11.50 -10.83 10.06
C ALA A 35 11.21 -12.29 9.70
N THR A 36 10.37 -12.54 8.70
CA THR A 36 9.86 -13.87 8.35
C THR A 36 10.21 -14.31 6.93
N TYR A 37 11.08 -13.56 6.23
CA TYR A 37 11.41 -13.77 4.82
C TYR A 37 12.07 -15.13 4.56
N THR A 38 12.68 -15.74 5.57
CA THR A 38 13.31 -17.07 5.50
C THR A 38 12.32 -18.22 5.75
N ASP A 39 11.19 -17.98 6.40
CA ASP A 39 10.13 -18.96 6.72
C ASP A 39 8.77 -18.33 6.35
N VAL A 40 8.65 -17.92 5.08
CA VAL A 40 7.42 -17.31 4.57
C VAL A 40 6.34 -18.38 4.52
N ARG A 41 5.50 -18.41 5.55
CA ARG A 41 4.27 -19.20 5.55
C ARG A 41 3.09 -18.34 5.17
N LYS A 42 2.06 -18.99 4.63
CA LYS A 42 0.78 -18.36 4.38
C LYS A 42 0.26 -17.75 5.69
N ASP A 43 -0.25 -16.53 5.60
CA ASP A 43 -0.86 -15.78 6.69
C ASP A 43 0.06 -15.26 7.81
N VAL A 44 1.39 -15.41 7.71
CA VAL A 44 2.32 -14.95 8.75
C VAL A 44 2.23 -13.44 9.03
N CYS A 45 2.04 -12.64 7.99
CA CYS A 45 1.85 -11.18 8.10
C CYS A 45 0.43 -10.74 7.75
N LYS A 46 -0.56 -11.64 7.93
CA LYS A 46 -1.94 -11.41 7.49
C LYS A 46 -2.58 -10.19 8.13
N GLU A 47 -2.44 -10.02 9.44
CA GLU A 47 -3.04 -8.89 10.16
C GLU A 47 -2.51 -7.54 9.63
N GLU A 48 -1.20 -7.43 9.46
CA GLU A 48 -0.57 -6.20 8.97
C GLU A 48 -0.93 -5.94 7.50
N PHE A 49 -1.01 -7.00 6.69
CA PHE A 49 -1.49 -6.91 5.32
C PHE A 49 -2.95 -6.45 5.24
N LEU A 50 -3.83 -6.96 6.12
CA LEU A 50 -5.23 -6.56 6.18
C LEU A 50 -5.38 -5.09 6.57
N LYS A 51 -4.64 -4.63 7.60
CA LYS A 51 -4.63 -3.22 8.02
C LYS A 51 -4.12 -2.29 6.91
N PHE A 52 -3.02 -2.66 6.26
CA PHE A 52 -2.48 -1.91 5.13
C PHE A 52 -3.47 -1.86 3.96
N GLY A 53 -4.03 -3.00 3.59
CA GLY A 53 -5.02 -3.10 2.51
C GLY A 53 -6.32 -2.36 2.81
N GLN A 54 -6.75 -2.29 4.07
CA GLN A 54 -7.92 -1.50 4.47
C GLN A 54 -7.65 -0.01 4.27
N CYS A 55 -6.50 0.48 4.77
CA CYS A 55 -6.09 1.87 4.58
C CYS A 55 -6.03 2.25 3.09
N LEU A 56 -5.44 1.38 2.25
CA LEU A 56 -5.37 1.63 0.81
C LEU A 56 -6.73 1.69 0.13
N ARG A 57 -7.63 0.77 0.47
CA ARG A 57 -8.99 0.75 -0.10
C ARG A 57 -9.75 2.01 0.30
N ASP A 58 -9.61 2.45 1.55
CA ASP A 58 -10.24 3.69 2.02
C ASP A 58 -9.65 4.92 1.35
N ALA A 59 -8.32 5.01 1.20
CA ALA A 59 -7.65 6.11 0.52
C ALA A 59 -7.99 6.18 -0.99
N MET A 60 -8.25 5.04 -1.61
CA MET A 60 -8.63 4.91 -3.01
C MET A 60 -10.14 5.03 -3.26
N LYS A 61 -11.00 5.06 -2.22
CA LYS A 61 -12.44 5.29 -2.41
C LYS A 61 -12.65 6.58 -3.19
N ARG A 62 -13.44 6.48 -4.26
CA ARG A 62 -13.94 7.66 -4.98
C ARG A 62 -15.09 8.24 -4.18
N LYS A 63 -14.95 9.49 -3.72
CA LYS A 63 -16.12 10.33 -3.43
C LYS A 63 -16.75 10.67 -4.78
N TRP A 64 -17.95 10.16 -5.00
CA TRP A 64 -18.85 10.61 -6.07
C TRP A 64 -19.55 11.88 -5.60
#